data_AF-A0A967D0D6-F1
#
_entry.id   AF-A0A967D0D6-F1
#
_cell.length_a   1.000
_cell.length_b   1.000
_cell.length_c   1.000
_cell.angle_alpha   90.00
_cell.angle_beta   90.00
_cell.angle_gamma   90.00
#
_symmetry.space_group_name_H-M   'P 1'
#
loop_
_entity.id
_entity.type
_entity.pdbx_description
1 polymer ?
#
loop_
_entity_poly.entity_id
_entity_poly.type
_entity_poly.pdbx_seq_one_letter_code
_entity_poly.pdbx_strand_id
1 'polypeptide(L)'
;MAISEAEQSKASVGAWRMLDASANRAAEAIRVLEDALRFILNDVHLARQAKAIRHDLAVVLAGAACSQRIRLRDVPGDVGAGMTVARTPPRATLTDLIAANAARGSQAFRSLEECSRLVAPDNAVAFERFRYRLYTLERAALTAVASRERLKDVRLCVLLATGSSEEAFHNLVDQLLDAGVGMLQLRDKTASLPLLCQRTAAAVAIARRHAEASGVPRCLVIVNDRADVAAAMSIE
;
A
#
# COMPACT_ATOMS: atom_id res chain seq x y z
N MET A 1 36.90 18.72 -19.44
CA MET A 1 37.01 17.76 -20.55
C MET A 1 35.66 17.80 -21.29
N ALA A 2 35.60 18.40 -22.47
CA ALA A 2 34.33 18.52 -23.21
C ALA A 2 33.99 17.16 -23.83
N ILE A 3 32.78 16.67 -23.58
CA ILE A 3 32.25 15.45 -24.21
C ILE A 3 32.05 15.74 -25.70
N SER A 4 32.44 14.84 -26.59
CA SER A 4 32.29 15.05 -28.04
C SER A 4 30.82 15.04 -28.46
N GLU A 5 30.44 15.79 -29.51
CA GLU A 5 29.06 15.84 -30.02
C GLU A 5 28.52 14.44 -30.39
N ALA A 6 29.38 13.55 -30.89
CA ALA A 6 29.04 12.17 -31.21
C ALA A 6 28.71 11.33 -29.96
N GLU A 7 29.47 11.51 -28.87
CA GLU A 7 29.17 10.86 -27.58
C GLU A 7 27.89 11.41 -26.96
N GLN A 8 27.64 12.71 -27.10
CA GLN A 8 26.43 13.37 -26.60
C GLN A 8 25.18 12.91 -27.36
N SER A 9 25.29 12.73 -28.67
CA SER A 9 24.23 12.16 -29.52
C SER A 9 23.95 10.68 -29.19
N LYS A 10 25.00 9.87 -29.01
CA LYS A 10 24.86 8.45 -28.64
C LYS A 10 24.24 8.26 -27.24
N ALA A 11 24.63 9.09 -26.27
CA ALA A 11 24.04 9.10 -24.93
C ALA A 11 22.55 9.47 -24.97
N SER A 12 22.16 10.42 -25.82
CA SER A 12 20.75 10.80 -26.03
C SER A 12 19.91 9.65 -26.61
N VAL A 13 20.42 8.91 -27.61
CA VAL A 13 19.74 7.73 -28.16
C VAL A 13 19.55 6.64 -27.09
N GLY A 14 20.61 6.35 -26.31
CA GLY A 14 20.52 5.40 -25.20
C GLY A 14 19.48 5.80 -24.15
N ALA A 15 19.41 7.09 -23.81
CA ALA A 15 18.44 7.60 -22.85
C ALA A 15 17.00 7.47 -23.35
N TRP A 16 16.73 7.66 -24.65
CA TRP A 16 15.41 7.40 -25.23
C TRP A 16 15.00 5.93 -25.16
N ARG A 17 15.92 5.01 -25.46
CA ARG A 17 15.68 3.56 -25.34
C ARG A 17 15.40 3.14 -23.90
N MET A 18 16.17 3.66 -22.95
CA MET A 18 15.95 3.42 -21.53
C MET A 18 14.60 3.98 -21.04
N LEU A 19 14.17 5.14 -21.56
CA LEU A 19 12.85 5.72 -21.26
C LEU A 19 11.72 4.80 -21.77
N ASP A 20 11.81 4.29 -23.00
CA ASP A 20 10.83 3.35 -23.56
C ASP A 20 10.74 2.04 -22.77
N ALA A 21 11.87 1.41 -22.47
CA ALA A 21 11.92 0.18 -21.70
C ALA A 21 11.35 0.37 -20.27
N SER A 22 11.71 1.48 -19.61
CA SER A 22 11.21 1.80 -18.27
C SER A 22 9.72 2.12 -18.27
N ALA A 23 9.21 2.77 -19.31
CA ALA A 23 7.78 3.04 -19.49
C ALA A 23 6.97 1.74 -19.57
N ASN A 24 7.44 0.75 -20.34
CA ASN A 24 6.77 -0.54 -20.41
C ASN A 24 6.77 -1.27 -19.06
N ARG A 25 7.91 -1.32 -18.38
CA ARG A 25 8.04 -1.95 -17.05
C ARG A 25 7.12 -1.29 -16.01
N ALA A 26 7.02 0.03 -16.01
CA ALA A 26 6.11 0.76 -15.13
C ALA A 26 4.65 0.41 -15.44
N ALA A 27 4.23 0.45 -16.71
CA ALA A 27 2.86 0.15 -17.11
C ALA A 27 2.45 -1.29 -16.74
N GLU A 28 3.33 -2.28 -16.96
CA GLU A 28 3.08 -3.67 -16.59
C GLU A 28 2.98 -3.86 -15.07
N ALA A 29 3.89 -3.26 -14.30
CA ALA A 29 3.86 -3.33 -12.85
C ALA A 29 2.55 -2.76 -12.28
N ILE A 30 2.11 -1.58 -12.75
CA ILE A 30 0.86 -0.96 -12.31
C ILE A 30 -0.35 -1.78 -12.76
N ARG A 31 -0.33 -2.39 -13.95
CA ARG A 31 -1.42 -3.26 -14.41
C ARG A 31 -1.61 -4.47 -13.50
N VAL A 32 -0.52 -5.13 -13.10
CA VAL A 32 -0.61 -6.27 -12.17
C VAL A 32 -1.14 -5.83 -10.80
N LEU A 33 -0.75 -4.64 -10.31
CA LEU A 33 -1.31 -4.08 -9.09
C LEU A 33 -2.82 -3.80 -9.24
N GLU A 34 -3.24 -3.14 -10.32
CA GLU A 34 -4.66 -2.87 -10.62
C GLU A 34 -5.47 -4.17 -10.61
N ASP A 35 -4.99 -5.22 -11.28
CA ASP A 35 -5.67 -6.51 -11.36
C ASP A 35 -5.73 -7.21 -9.99
N ALA A 36 -4.65 -7.18 -9.20
CA ALA A 36 -4.65 -7.76 -7.85
C ALA A 36 -5.64 -7.04 -6.92
N LEU A 37 -5.68 -5.71 -6.98
CA LEU A 37 -6.60 -4.88 -6.20
C LEU A 37 -8.06 -5.12 -6.62
N ARG A 38 -8.31 -5.30 -7.91
CA ARG A 38 -9.65 -5.50 -8.47
C ARG A 38 -10.18 -6.91 -8.24
N PHE A 39 -9.39 -7.93 -8.52
CA PHE A 39 -9.88 -9.31 -8.60
C PHE A 39 -9.58 -10.13 -7.34
N ILE A 40 -8.53 -9.79 -6.59
CA ILE A 40 -8.17 -10.50 -5.36
C ILE A 40 -8.69 -9.72 -4.16
N LEU A 41 -8.36 -8.42 -4.05
CA LEU A 41 -8.90 -7.59 -2.98
C LEU A 41 -10.33 -7.12 -3.22
N ASN A 42 -10.85 -7.09 -4.45
CA ASN A 42 -12.18 -6.51 -4.72
C ASN A 42 -12.33 -5.08 -4.12
N ASP A 43 -11.24 -4.30 -4.11
CA ASP A 43 -11.22 -2.94 -3.57
C ASP A 43 -11.34 -1.91 -4.71
N VAL A 44 -12.55 -1.38 -4.88
CA VAL A 44 -12.86 -0.42 -5.95
C VAL A 44 -12.07 0.88 -5.82
N HIS A 45 -11.74 1.31 -4.61
CA HIS A 45 -11.03 2.56 -4.38
C HIS A 45 -9.56 2.40 -4.80
N LEU A 46 -8.88 1.39 -4.26
CA LEU A 46 -7.48 1.12 -4.58
C LEU A 46 -7.29 0.78 -6.06
N ALA A 47 -8.18 -0.03 -6.65
CA ALA A 47 -8.14 -0.31 -8.08
C ALA A 47 -8.26 0.96 -8.93
N ARG A 48 -9.13 1.92 -8.53
CA ARG A 48 -9.25 3.21 -9.21
C ARG A 48 -7.97 4.04 -9.11
N GLN A 49 -7.30 4.04 -7.96
CA GLN A 49 -6.02 4.73 -7.79
C GLN A 49 -4.93 4.15 -8.71
N ALA A 50 -4.83 2.82 -8.79
CA ALA A 50 -3.90 2.13 -9.70
C ALA A 50 -4.20 2.48 -11.17
N LYS A 51 -5.48 2.39 -11.57
CA LYS A 51 -5.95 2.76 -12.91
C LYS A 51 -5.61 4.22 -13.24
N ALA A 52 -5.79 5.14 -12.30
CA ALA A 52 -5.46 6.55 -12.49
C ALA A 52 -3.96 6.75 -12.74
N ILE A 53 -3.08 6.11 -11.96
CA ILE A 53 -1.62 6.16 -12.20
C ILE A 53 -1.31 5.66 -13.61
N ARG A 54 -1.90 4.52 -14.02
CA ARG A 54 -1.67 3.95 -15.34
C ARG A 54 -2.16 4.85 -16.47
N HIS A 55 -3.33 5.45 -16.32
CA HIS A 55 -3.90 6.39 -17.28
C HIS A 55 -3.01 7.63 -17.42
N ASP A 56 -2.64 8.27 -16.31
CA ASP A 56 -1.85 9.49 -16.32
C ASP A 56 -0.45 9.25 -16.88
N LEU A 57 0.15 8.08 -16.59
CA LEU A 57 1.38 7.64 -17.22
C LEU A 57 1.22 7.55 -18.75
N ALA A 58 0.14 6.93 -19.24
CA ALA A 58 -0.12 6.83 -20.68
C ALA A 58 -0.28 8.21 -21.33
N VAL A 59 -0.95 9.16 -20.67
CA VAL A 59 -1.10 10.54 -21.14
C VAL A 59 0.27 11.23 -21.27
N VAL A 60 1.12 11.16 -20.23
CA VAL A 60 2.48 11.74 -20.28
C VAL A 60 3.29 11.14 -21.43
N LEU A 61 3.24 9.82 -21.60
CA LEU A 61 4.00 9.12 -22.64
C LEU A 61 3.46 9.35 -24.06
N ALA A 62 2.19 9.70 -24.21
CA ALA A 62 1.59 10.09 -25.49
C ALA A 62 2.00 11.51 -25.93
N GLY A 63 2.50 12.34 -25.00
CA GLY A 63 2.97 13.68 -25.30
C GLY A 63 4.11 13.72 -26.31
N ALA A 64 4.16 14.78 -27.12
CA ALA A 64 5.17 14.96 -28.16
C ALA A 64 6.60 14.87 -27.61
N ALA A 65 6.83 15.37 -26.39
CA ALA A 65 8.11 15.30 -25.69
C ALA A 65 8.60 13.87 -25.44
N CYS A 66 7.73 12.85 -25.38
CA CYS A 66 8.14 11.45 -25.20
C CYS A 66 8.08 10.64 -26.51
N SER A 67 7.62 11.21 -27.61
CA SER A 67 7.35 10.49 -28.87
C SER A 67 8.59 9.80 -29.46
N GLN A 68 9.78 10.39 -29.26
CA GLN A 68 11.03 9.85 -29.83
C GLN A 68 11.43 8.48 -29.28
N ARG A 69 11.00 8.14 -28.06
CA ARG A 69 11.29 6.84 -27.44
C ARG A 69 10.85 5.66 -28.32
N ILE A 70 9.73 5.79 -29.03
CA ILE A 70 9.16 4.72 -29.87
C ILE A 70 9.98 4.61 -31.15
N ARG A 71 10.37 5.74 -31.74
CA ARG A 71 11.14 5.78 -32.99
C ARG A 71 12.54 5.17 -32.83
N LEU A 72 13.12 5.31 -31.65
CA LEU A 72 14.45 4.82 -31.30
C LEU A 72 14.43 3.45 -30.63
N ARG A 73 13.28 2.79 -30.55
CA ARG A 73 13.16 1.43 -30.00
C ARG A 73 13.96 0.45 -30.88
N ASP A 74 14.86 -0.29 -30.24
CA ASP A 74 15.73 -1.25 -30.91
C ASP A 74 15.88 -2.50 -30.03
N VAL A 75 14.87 -3.37 -30.11
CA VAL A 75 14.84 -4.65 -29.38
C VAL A 75 15.96 -5.60 -29.85
N PRO A 76 16.22 -5.77 -31.17
CA PRO A 76 17.29 -6.67 -31.63
C PRO A 76 18.69 -6.22 -31.17
N GLY A 77 18.93 -4.91 -31.07
CA GLY A 77 20.19 -4.35 -30.58
C GLY A 77 20.21 -4.08 -29.08
N ASP A 78 19.23 -4.52 -28.30
CA ASP A 78 19.24 -4.37 -26.84
C ASP A 78 20.27 -5.32 -26.21
N VAL A 79 21.31 -4.74 -25.62
CA VAL A 79 22.30 -5.49 -24.85
C VAL A 79 21.61 -6.06 -23.61
N GLY A 80 21.53 -7.38 -23.55
CA GLY A 80 20.84 -8.11 -22.48
C GLY A 80 19.51 -8.76 -22.89
N ALA A 81 19.08 -8.61 -24.15
CA ALA A 81 18.06 -9.47 -24.73
C ALA A 81 18.54 -10.94 -24.63
N GLY A 82 17.83 -11.76 -23.86
CA GLY A 82 18.21 -13.16 -23.59
C GLY A 82 19.07 -13.38 -22.34
N MET A 83 19.45 -12.33 -21.60
CA MET A 83 20.08 -12.50 -20.29
C MET A 83 19.05 -12.99 -19.27
N THR A 84 19.15 -14.25 -18.89
CA THR A 84 18.37 -14.82 -17.79
C THR A 84 19.12 -14.63 -16.48
N VAL A 85 18.53 -13.86 -15.56
CA VAL A 85 18.95 -13.87 -14.16
C VAL A 85 18.30 -15.09 -13.49
N ALA A 86 19.00 -15.70 -12.54
CA ALA A 86 18.52 -16.85 -11.77
C ALA A 86 17.12 -16.62 -11.19
N ARG A 87 16.35 -17.72 -11.05
CA ARG A 87 14.93 -17.79 -10.70
C ARG A 87 14.46 -16.61 -9.84
N THR A 88 13.46 -15.88 -10.34
CA THR A 88 12.65 -15.00 -9.49
C THR A 88 12.15 -15.82 -8.31
N PRO A 89 12.33 -15.35 -7.06
CA PRO A 89 11.84 -16.08 -5.90
C PRO A 89 10.34 -16.35 -6.06
N PRO A 90 9.86 -17.53 -5.66
CA PRO A 90 8.44 -17.85 -5.74
C PRO A 90 7.65 -16.80 -4.96
N ARG A 91 6.54 -16.34 -5.56
CA ARG A 91 5.58 -15.49 -4.86
C ARG A 91 4.57 -16.42 -4.19
N ALA A 92 4.50 -16.40 -2.87
CA ALA A 92 3.63 -17.31 -2.13
C ALA A 92 2.31 -16.63 -1.73
N THR A 93 2.31 -15.30 -1.61
CA THR A 93 1.18 -14.54 -1.06
C THR A 93 0.80 -13.34 -1.92
N LEU A 94 -0.41 -12.81 -1.68
CA LEU A 94 -0.86 -11.54 -2.25
C LEU A 94 0.05 -10.38 -1.85
N THR A 95 0.55 -10.38 -0.61
CA THR A 95 1.53 -9.41 -0.10
C THR A 95 2.80 -9.42 -0.96
N ASP A 96 3.35 -10.60 -1.27
CA ASP A 96 4.54 -10.72 -2.11
C ASP A 96 4.28 -10.18 -3.52
N LEU A 97 3.09 -10.47 -4.07
CA LEU A 97 2.69 -9.99 -5.39
C LEU A 97 2.60 -8.46 -5.41
N ILE A 98 1.97 -7.85 -4.42
CA ILE A 98 1.85 -6.39 -4.30
C ILE A 98 3.23 -5.76 -4.14
N ALA A 99 4.00 -6.20 -3.13
CA ALA A 99 5.31 -5.62 -2.83
C ALA A 99 6.29 -5.74 -4.01
N ALA A 100 6.36 -6.91 -4.66
CA ALA A 100 7.25 -7.09 -5.80
C ALA A 100 6.87 -6.20 -7.00
N ASN A 101 5.57 -6.01 -7.27
CA ASN A 101 5.13 -5.15 -8.37
C ASN A 101 5.27 -3.67 -8.04
N ALA A 102 4.99 -3.26 -6.80
CA ALA A 102 5.23 -1.89 -6.35
C ALA A 102 6.71 -1.53 -6.38
N ALA A 103 7.61 -2.42 -5.93
CA ALA A 103 9.05 -2.24 -6.03
C ALA A 103 9.51 -2.09 -7.50
N ARG A 104 9.06 -2.99 -8.40
CA ARG A 104 9.38 -2.91 -9.83
C ARG A 104 8.86 -1.62 -10.47
N GLY A 105 7.62 -1.23 -10.18
CA GLY A 105 7.05 0.02 -10.67
C GLY A 105 7.82 1.24 -10.15
N SER A 106 8.23 1.22 -8.89
CA SER A 106 8.98 2.32 -8.26
C SER A 106 10.38 2.48 -8.87
N GLN A 107 11.08 1.37 -9.11
CA GLN A 107 12.35 1.35 -9.83
C GLN A 107 12.17 1.89 -11.25
N ALA A 108 11.13 1.45 -11.96
CA ALA A 108 10.83 1.91 -13.31
C ALA A 108 10.51 3.42 -13.35
N PHE A 109 9.72 3.94 -12.41
CA PHE A 109 9.49 5.38 -12.29
C PHE A 109 10.74 6.16 -11.96
N ARG A 110 11.64 5.60 -11.11
CA ARG A 110 12.93 6.24 -10.85
C ARG A 110 13.79 6.31 -12.11
N SER A 111 13.85 5.23 -12.89
CA SER A 111 14.54 5.24 -14.18
C SER A 111 13.93 6.26 -15.14
N LEU A 112 12.59 6.35 -15.24
CA LEU A 112 11.90 7.36 -16.06
C LEU A 112 12.21 8.80 -15.60
N GLU A 113 12.25 9.04 -14.29
CA GLU A 113 12.60 10.33 -13.71
C GLU A 113 14.01 10.76 -14.11
N GLU A 114 15.01 9.89 -13.95
CA GLU A 114 16.41 10.22 -14.26
C GLU A 114 16.66 10.36 -15.76
N CYS A 115 16.16 9.41 -16.56
CA CYS A 115 16.34 9.42 -18.02
C CYS A 115 15.65 10.61 -18.67
N SER A 116 14.40 10.81 -18.27
CA SER A 116 13.79 12.11 -18.00
C SER A 116 14.61 13.36 -18.31
N ARG A 117 15.48 13.65 -17.36
CA ARG A 117 16.26 14.89 -17.27
C ARG A 117 17.21 15.08 -18.44
N LEU A 118 17.58 14.00 -19.13
CA LEU A 118 18.48 14.05 -20.28
C LEU A 118 17.75 14.37 -21.59
N VAL A 119 16.53 13.88 -21.77
CA VAL A 119 15.87 13.88 -23.09
C VAL A 119 14.47 14.48 -23.12
N ALA A 120 13.78 14.57 -21.97
CA ALA A 120 12.45 15.14 -21.82
C ALA A 120 12.28 15.78 -20.42
N PRO A 121 13.08 16.81 -20.07
CA PRO A 121 13.23 17.30 -18.69
C PRO A 121 11.91 17.77 -18.06
N ASP A 122 10.99 18.32 -18.85
CA ASP A 122 9.67 18.79 -18.38
C ASP A 122 8.82 17.66 -17.75
N ASN A 123 9.09 16.39 -18.09
CA ASN A 123 8.36 15.25 -17.57
C ASN A 123 8.96 14.65 -16.29
N ALA A 124 10.15 15.06 -15.86
CA ALA A 124 10.83 14.48 -14.71
C ALA A 124 9.99 14.59 -13.43
N VAL A 125 9.37 15.76 -13.21
CA VAL A 125 8.48 16.00 -12.06
C VAL A 125 7.24 15.11 -12.09
N ALA A 126 6.72 14.79 -13.28
CA ALA A 126 5.56 13.90 -13.40
C ALA A 126 5.92 12.47 -12.98
N PHE A 127 7.07 11.96 -13.42
CA PHE A 127 7.52 10.60 -13.03
C PHE A 127 7.86 10.50 -11.55
N GLU A 128 8.43 11.54 -10.95
CA GLU A 128 8.62 11.62 -9.51
C GLU A 128 7.28 11.53 -8.76
N ARG A 129 6.27 12.28 -9.20
CA ARG A 129 4.91 12.24 -8.61
C ARG A 129 4.28 10.86 -8.74
N PHE A 130 4.45 10.17 -9.86
CA PHE A 130 3.94 8.79 -10.01
C PHE A 130 4.59 7.83 -9.02
N ARG A 131 5.89 7.98 -8.75
CA ARG A 131 6.61 7.17 -7.76
C ARG A 131 6.02 7.34 -6.35
N TYR A 132 5.75 8.58 -5.92
CA TYR A 132 5.12 8.80 -4.60
C TYR A 132 3.67 8.32 -4.53
N ARG A 133 2.91 8.47 -5.61
CA ARG A 133 1.55 7.90 -5.71
C ARG A 133 1.60 6.38 -5.57
N LEU A 134 2.59 5.73 -6.18
CA LEU A 134 2.79 4.29 -6.07
C LEU A 134 3.14 3.86 -4.64
N TYR A 135 4.03 4.56 -3.94
CA TYR A 135 4.30 4.25 -2.52
C TYR A 135 3.05 4.38 -1.64
N THR A 136 2.25 5.41 -1.89
CA THR A 136 1.00 5.61 -1.16
C THR A 136 0.02 4.47 -1.42
N LEU A 137 -0.10 4.05 -2.69
CA LEU A 137 -0.95 2.94 -3.11
C LEU A 137 -0.47 1.60 -2.50
N GLU A 138 0.84 1.34 -2.54
CA GLU A 138 1.46 0.14 -1.96
C GLU A 138 1.14 0.04 -0.47
N ARG A 139 1.41 1.11 0.29
CA ARG A 139 1.12 1.14 1.73
C ARG A 139 -0.37 0.86 1.99
N ALA A 140 -1.26 1.55 1.27
CA ALA A 140 -2.70 1.37 1.45
C ALA A 140 -3.15 -0.07 1.10
N ALA A 141 -2.60 -0.65 0.04
CA ALA A 141 -2.90 -2.02 -0.37
C ALA A 141 -2.43 -3.04 0.66
N LEU A 142 -1.20 -2.91 1.18
CA LEU A 142 -0.67 -3.79 2.21
C LEU A 142 -1.43 -3.66 3.52
N THR A 143 -1.81 -2.44 3.91
CA THR A 143 -2.70 -2.22 5.06
C THR A 143 -4.05 -2.91 4.84
N ALA A 144 -4.65 -2.80 3.67
CA ALA A 144 -5.92 -3.46 3.37
C ALA A 144 -5.84 -4.99 3.46
N VAL A 145 -4.75 -5.59 2.96
CA VAL A 145 -4.48 -7.03 3.11
C VAL A 145 -4.39 -7.41 4.60
N ALA A 146 -3.56 -6.70 5.35
CA ALA A 146 -3.36 -6.98 6.77
C ALA A 146 -4.65 -6.79 7.59
N SER A 147 -5.42 -5.73 7.32
CA SER A 147 -6.71 -5.49 7.98
C SER A 147 -7.72 -6.58 7.68
N ARG A 148 -7.78 -7.08 6.44
CA ARG A 148 -8.68 -8.19 6.09
C ARG A 148 -8.30 -9.48 6.80
N GLU A 149 -7.01 -9.81 6.84
CA GLU A 149 -6.54 -10.99 7.59
C GLU A 149 -6.83 -10.86 9.08
N ARG A 150 -6.61 -9.68 9.67
CA ARG A 150 -6.90 -9.42 11.09
C ARG A 150 -8.40 -9.55 11.42
N LEU A 151 -9.26 -9.17 10.49
CA LEU A 151 -10.72 -9.16 10.69
C LEU A 151 -11.43 -10.42 10.17
N LYS A 152 -10.71 -11.37 9.56
CA LYS A 152 -11.32 -12.49 8.81
C LYS A 152 -12.27 -13.34 9.65
N ASP A 153 -11.97 -13.52 10.93
CA ASP A 153 -12.75 -14.35 11.86
C ASP A 153 -13.73 -13.52 12.71
N VAL A 154 -13.71 -12.19 12.59
CA VAL A 154 -14.60 -11.30 13.34
C VAL A 154 -15.99 -11.31 12.70
N ARG A 155 -16.96 -11.91 13.39
CA ARG A 155 -18.36 -11.96 12.94
C ARG A 155 -19.26 -10.89 13.55
N LEU A 156 -18.90 -10.41 14.74
CA LEU A 156 -19.68 -9.43 15.49
C LEU A 156 -18.74 -8.39 16.10
N CYS A 157 -19.06 -7.11 15.85
CA CYS A 157 -18.43 -5.96 16.47
C CYS A 157 -19.48 -5.24 17.33
N VAL A 158 -19.18 -5.06 18.62
CA VAL A 158 -20.09 -4.41 19.58
C VAL A 158 -19.59 -3.01 19.93
N LEU A 159 -20.46 -2.02 19.82
CA LEU A 159 -20.18 -0.64 20.22
C LEU A 159 -20.46 -0.45 21.72
N LEU A 160 -19.45 0.00 22.45
CA LEU A 160 -19.52 0.19 23.90
C LEU A 160 -19.35 1.65 24.28
N ALA A 161 -20.27 2.14 25.11
CA ALA A 161 -20.05 3.37 25.88
C ALA A 161 -19.16 3.08 27.10
N THR A 162 -18.65 4.12 27.75
CA THR A 162 -17.76 3.96 28.93
C THR A 162 -18.47 3.44 30.18
N GLY A 163 -19.81 3.35 30.14
CA GLY A 163 -20.66 2.87 31.22
C GLY A 163 -20.84 3.92 32.33
N SER A 164 -21.81 3.67 33.22
CA SER A 164 -22.08 4.52 34.39
C SER A 164 -21.13 4.24 35.56
N SER A 165 -20.55 3.04 35.62
CA SER A 165 -19.55 2.64 36.63
C SER A 165 -18.52 1.67 36.04
N GLU A 166 -17.41 1.48 36.76
CA GLU A 166 -16.35 0.55 36.37
C GLU A 166 -16.79 -0.90 36.39
N GLU A 167 -17.47 -1.29 37.46
CA GLU A 167 -17.97 -2.63 37.65
C GLU A 167 -18.99 -3.02 36.58
N ALA A 168 -19.93 -2.12 36.26
CA ALA A 168 -20.91 -2.36 35.21
C ALA A 168 -20.24 -2.52 33.84
N PHE A 169 -19.20 -1.73 33.56
CA PHE A 169 -18.44 -1.84 32.33
C PHE A 169 -17.66 -3.16 32.25
N HIS A 170 -16.95 -3.56 33.32
CA HIS A 170 -16.22 -4.82 33.36
C HIS A 170 -17.15 -6.02 33.16
N ASN A 171 -18.25 -6.06 33.92
CA ASN A 171 -19.23 -7.14 33.83
C ASN A 171 -19.82 -7.25 32.41
N LEU A 172 -20.09 -6.12 31.76
CA LEU A 172 -20.58 -6.12 30.38
C LEU A 172 -19.52 -6.64 29.40
N VAL A 173 -18.26 -6.22 29.54
CA VAL A 173 -17.18 -6.72 28.69
C VAL A 173 -17.00 -8.23 28.87
N ASP A 174 -16.96 -8.73 30.09
CA ASP A 174 -16.85 -10.17 30.37
C ASP A 174 -18.00 -10.96 29.73
N GLN A 175 -19.26 -10.52 29.91
CA GLN A 175 -20.42 -11.16 29.30
C GLN A 175 -20.35 -11.21 27.76
N LEU A 176 -19.85 -10.15 27.13
CA LEU A 176 -19.70 -10.09 25.68
C LEU A 176 -18.61 -11.04 25.17
N LEU A 177 -17.51 -11.15 25.90
CA LEU A 177 -16.44 -12.09 25.57
C LEU A 177 -16.89 -13.54 25.76
N ASP A 178 -17.58 -13.85 26.85
CA ASP A 178 -18.18 -15.17 27.09
C ASP A 178 -19.20 -15.56 26.00
N ALA A 179 -19.90 -14.57 25.43
CA ALA A 179 -20.79 -14.77 24.29
C ALA A 179 -20.05 -14.94 22.94
N GLY A 180 -18.72 -14.85 22.92
CA GLY A 180 -17.89 -15.02 21.73
C GLY A 180 -17.77 -13.78 20.83
N VAL A 181 -17.95 -12.57 21.38
CA VAL A 181 -17.76 -11.32 20.62
C VAL A 181 -16.29 -11.17 20.22
N GLY A 182 -16.03 -11.14 18.91
CA GLY A 182 -14.67 -11.04 18.36
C GLY A 182 -14.10 -9.63 18.28
N MET A 183 -14.94 -8.60 18.42
CA MET A 183 -14.50 -7.20 18.39
C MET A 183 -15.37 -6.28 19.25
N LEU A 184 -14.71 -5.42 20.02
CA LEU A 184 -15.31 -4.36 20.81
C LEU A 184 -14.81 -3.01 20.30
N GLN A 185 -15.73 -2.07 20.07
CA GLN A 185 -15.40 -0.70 19.72
C GLN A 185 -15.90 0.26 20.80
N LEU A 186 -14.99 0.86 21.56
CA LEU A 186 -15.33 1.91 22.51
C LEU A 186 -15.65 3.19 21.75
N ARG A 187 -16.88 3.67 21.91
CA ARG A 187 -17.40 4.88 21.27
C ARG A 187 -18.30 5.62 22.24
N ASP A 188 -17.72 6.61 22.90
CA ASP A 188 -18.42 7.50 23.81
C ASP A 188 -18.06 8.95 23.51
N LYS A 189 -19.02 9.71 22.97
CA LYS A 189 -18.82 11.11 22.59
C LYS A 189 -18.82 12.06 23.79
N THR A 190 -19.26 11.58 24.95
CA THR A 190 -19.44 12.38 26.16
C THR A 190 -18.40 12.10 27.23
N ALA A 191 -17.72 10.96 27.14
CA ALA A 191 -16.67 10.58 28.08
C ALA A 191 -15.48 11.55 28.06
N SER A 192 -14.94 11.81 29.26
CA SER A 192 -13.67 12.51 29.38
C SER A 192 -12.53 11.65 28.86
N LEU A 193 -11.46 12.28 28.38
CA LEU A 193 -10.27 11.58 27.89
C LEU A 193 -9.69 10.60 28.93
N PRO A 194 -9.49 10.97 30.22
CA PRO A 194 -8.99 10.04 31.21
C PRO A 194 -9.89 8.81 31.40
N LEU A 195 -11.21 8.99 31.43
CA LEU A 195 -12.16 7.89 31.56
C LEU A 195 -12.11 6.96 30.35
N LEU A 196 -12.03 7.52 29.13
CA LEU A 196 -11.90 6.73 27.91
C LEU A 196 -10.60 5.91 27.91
N CYS A 197 -9.47 6.50 28.32
CA CYS A 197 -8.20 5.78 28.47
C CYS A 197 -8.33 4.63 29.49
N GLN A 198 -8.91 4.91 30.67
CA GLN A 198 -9.09 3.92 31.73
C GLN A 198 -9.93 2.73 31.25
N ARG A 199 -11.08 2.99 30.60
CA ARG A 199 -11.99 1.95 30.11
C ARG A 199 -11.39 1.17 28.94
N THR A 200 -10.62 1.84 28.11
CA THR A 200 -9.87 1.19 27.02
C THR A 200 -8.83 0.22 27.57
N ALA A 201 -8.01 0.65 28.52
CA ALA A 201 -7.01 -0.19 29.17
C ALA A 201 -7.67 -1.40 29.86
N ALA A 202 -8.79 -1.17 30.55
CA ALA A 202 -9.57 -2.23 31.17
C ALA A 202 -10.09 -3.26 30.15
N ALA A 203 -10.72 -2.82 29.06
CA ALA A 203 -11.23 -3.71 28.02
C ALA A 203 -10.12 -4.56 27.39
N VAL A 204 -8.95 -3.95 27.11
CA VAL A 204 -7.78 -4.68 26.59
C VAL A 204 -7.27 -5.73 27.58
N ALA A 205 -7.18 -5.37 28.88
CA ALA A 205 -6.74 -6.29 29.92
C ALA A 205 -7.71 -7.46 30.08
N ILE A 206 -9.02 -7.19 30.09
CA ILE A 206 -10.06 -8.21 30.17
C ILE A 206 -10.01 -9.14 28.96
N ALA A 207 -9.96 -8.59 27.73
CA ALA A 207 -9.86 -9.37 26.50
C ALA A 207 -8.61 -10.27 26.45
N ARG A 208 -7.48 -9.79 26.98
CA ARG A 208 -6.26 -10.59 27.10
C ARG A 208 -6.44 -11.76 28.07
N ARG A 209 -6.92 -11.48 29.29
CA ARG A 209 -7.15 -12.52 30.31
C ARG A 209 -8.14 -13.59 29.83
N HIS A 210 -9.21 -13.18 29.18
CA HIS A 210 -10.20 -14.11 28.63
C HIS A 210 -9.57 -15.03 27.56
N ALA A 211 -8.76 -14.48 26.66
CA ALA A 211 -8.06 -15.27 25.65
C ALA A 211 -7.10 -16.29 26.27
N GLU A 212 -6.34 -15.88 27.28
CA GLU A 212 -5.40 -16.74 28.02
C GLU A 212 -6.11 -17.86 28.79
N ALA A 213 -7.26 -17.55 29.42
CA ALA A 213 -8.02 -18.52 30.20
C ALA A 213 -8.81 -19.52 29.33
N SER A 214 -9.38 -19.05 28.22
CA SER A 214 -10.27 -19.85 27.37
C SER A 214 -9.55 -20.52 26.18
N GLY A 215 -8.31 -20.13 25.89
CA GLY A 215 -7.55 -20.64 24.73
C GLY A 215 -8.11 -20.19 23.38
N VAL A 216 -8.97 -19.17 23.36
CA VAL A 216 -9.60 -18.61 22.15
C VAL A 216 -8.80 -17.41 21.63
N PRO A 217 -8.94 -17.04 20.34
CA PRO A 217 -8.34 -15.83 19.81
C PRO A 217 -8.75 -14.58 20.60
N ARG A 218 -7.78 -13.69 20.82
CA ARG A 218 -8.02 -12.42 21.53
C ARG A 218 -9.03 -11.55 20.80
N CYS A 219 -10.07 -11.13 21.51
CA CYS A 219 -11.02 -10.14 21.02
C CYS A 219 -10.31 -8.82 20.68
N LEU A 220 -10.64 -8.24 19.53
CA LEU A 220 -10.08 -6.97 19.09
C LEU A 220 -10.75 -5.82 19.84
N VAL A 221 -9.97 -4.93 20.45
CA VAL A 221 -10.48 -3.71 21.06
C VAL A 221 -10.10 -2.53 20.16
N ILE A 222 -11.04 -1.67 19.83
CA ILE A 222 -10.82 -0.45 19.04
C ILE A 222 -11.42 0.75 19.78
N VAL A 223 -10.78 1.91 19.69
CA VAL A 223 -11.33 3.18 20.18
C VAL A 223 -11.70 4.04 18.98
N ASN A 224 -12.96 4.48 18.91
CA ASN A 224 -13.43 5.32 17.82
C ASN A 224 -12.98 6.77 17.99
N ASP A 225 -12.72 7.46 16.87
CA ASP A 225 -12.41 8.90 16.78
C ASP A 225 -11.17 9.40 17.57
N ARG A 226 -10.45 8.54 18.30
CA ARG A 226 -9.36 8.90 19.21
C ARG A 226 -8.10 8.06 18.99
N ALA A 227 -7.37 8.37 17.92
CA ALA A 227 -6.11 7.72 17.58
C ALA A 227 -5.02 7.93 18.66
N ASP A 228 -5.06 9.06 19.36
CA ASP A 228 -4.19 9.39 20.49
C ASP A 228 -4.37 8.39 21.65
N VAL A 229 -5.60 8.02 21.98
CA VAL A 229 -5.91 7.00 22.99
C VAL A 229 -5.44 5.62 22.53
N ALA A 230 -5.75 5.24 21.29
CA ALA A 230 -5.34 3.95 20.73
C ALA A 230 -3.80 3.77 20.77
N ALA A 231 -3.06 4.81 20.38
CA ALA A 231 -1.60 4.81 20.42
C ALA A 231 -1.04 4.74 21.85
N ALA A 232 -1.59 5.52 22.77
CA ALA A 232 -1.11 5.55 24.16
C ALA A 232 -1.31 4.21 24.88
N MET A 233 -2.39 3.49 24.57
CA MET A 233 -2.74 2.25 25.25
C MET A 233 -2.14 0.99 24.61
N SER A 234 -1.24 1.14 23.61
CA SER A 234 -0.62 0.03 22.86
C SER A 234 -1.66 -0.98 22.33
N ILE A 235 -2.76 -0.45 21.80
CA ILE A 235 -3.80 -1.28 21.19
C ILE A 235 -3.29 -1.69 19.81
N GLU A 236 -2.58 -2.81 19.75
CA GLU A 236 -2.10 -3.43 18.51
C GLU A 236 -3.16 -4.29 17.83
#